data_AF-F7S5L3-F1
#
_entry.id   AF-F7S5L3-F1
#
_cell.length_a   1.000
_cell.length_b   1.000
_cell.length_c   1.000
_cell.angle_alpha   90.00
_cell.angle_beta   90.00
_cell.angle_gamma   90.00
#
_symmetry.space_group_name_H-M   'P 1'
#
loop_
_entity.id
_entity.type
_entity.pdbx_description
1 polymer ?
#
loop_
_entity_poly.entity_id
_entity_poly.type
_entity_poly.pdbx_seq_one_letter_code
_entity_poly.pdbx_strand_id
1 'polypeptide(L)'
;MIKPASRLPPIPVVSHRRETTFLTETTPLLDMEWWAVVAVRCHLRSVRWQSLVEEQIAYDAADAARTLWPEDSGRQGTELSMFTDTQIVTRLKAASAPDTQCAALITTSRLDELDRMAKAAGW
;
A
#
# COMPACT_ATOMS: atom_id res chain seq x y z
N MET A 1 -33.54 41.41 -19.78
CA MET A 1 -32.72 40.54 -20.64
C MET A 1 -31.78 39.76 -19.75
N ILE A 2 -32.01 38.45 -19.56
CA ILE A 2 -31.19 37.57 -18.70
C ILE A 2 -30.42 36.62 -19.61
N LYS A 3 -29.10 36.62 -19.48
CA LYS A 3 -28.15 35.76 -20.21
C LYS A 3 -28.33 34.32 -19.74
N PRO A 4 -28.46 33.30 -20.60
CA PRO A 4 -28.43 31.92 -20.13
C PRO A 4 -26.99 31.56 -19.77
N ALA A 5 -26.78 31.17 -18.52
CA ALA A 5 -25.55 30.50 -18.11
C ALA A 5 -25.50 29.14 -18.82
N SER A 6 -24.57 29.00 -19.78
CA SER A 6 -24.24 27.71 -20.39
C SER A 6 -23.89 26.74 -19.27
N ARG A 7 -24.74 25.73 -19.07
CA ARG A 7 -24.42 24.55 -18.27
C ARG A 7 -23.31 23.80 -19.02
N LEU A 8 -22.07 23.97 -18.56
CA LEU A 8 -20.99 23.06 -18.91
C LEU A 8 -21.43 21.65 -18.50
N PRO A 9 -21.31 20.64 -19.37
CA PRO A 9 -21.57 19.26 -18.97
C PRO A 9 -20.57 18.88 -17.86
N PRO A 10 -20.97 18.08 -16.86
CA PRO A 10 -20.05 17.63 -15.83
C PRO A 10 -18.91 16.85 -16.48
N ILE A 11 -17.68 17.29 -16.23
CA ILE A 11 -16.47 16.54 -16.61
C ILE A 11 -16.52 15.23 -15.81
N PRO A 12 -16.50 14.06 -16.45
CA PRO A 12 -16.42 12.80 -15.74
C PRO A 12 -15.04 12.72 -15.07
N VAL A 13 -15.00 12.91 -13.75
CA VAL A 13 -13.82 12.61 -12.94
C VAL A 13 -13.79 11.10 -12.75
N VAL A 14 -13.30 10.39 -13.76
CA VAL A 14 -12.90 9.00 -13.62
C VAL A 14 -11.40 8.95 -13.82
N SER A 15 -10.66 9.20 -12.74
CA SER A 15 -9.25 8.86 -12.69
C SER A 15 -9.13 7.35 -12.61
N HIS A 16 -9.29 6.67 -13.75
CA HIS A 16 -8.78 5.31 -13.91
C HIS A 16 -7.26 5.43 -14.06
N ARG A 17 -6.55 5.59 -12.94
CA ARG A 17 -5.10 5.37 -12.91
C ARG A 17 -4.91 3.95 -13.42
N ARG A 18 -4.36 3.78 -14.63
CA ARG A 18 -4.07 2.44 -15.16
C ARG A 18 -3.17 1.74 -14.15
N GLU A 19 -3.66 0.65 -13.57
CA GLU A 19 -2.82 -0.22 -12.75
C GLU A 19 -1.74 -0.81 -13.67
N THR A 20 -0.49 -0.71 -13.23
CA THR A 20 0.66 -1.26 -13.95
C THR A 20 0.86 -2.71 -13.52
N THR A 21 1.49 -3.52 -14.37
CA THR A 21 1.85 -4.91 -14.02
C THR A 21 2.64 -4.97 -12.70
N PHE A 22 3.49 -3.99 -12.44
CA PHE A 22 4.24 -3.91 -11.19
C PHE A 22 3.36 -3.70 -9.97
N LEU A 23 2.35 -2.81 -10.03
CA LEU A 23 1.39 -2.66 -8.94
C LEU A 23 0.59 -3.95 -8.71
N THR A 24 0.21 -4.67 -9.77
CA THR A 24 -0.45 -5.97 -9.64
C THR A 24 0.45 -7.00 -8.96
N GLU A 25 1.71 -7.12 -9.38
CA GLU A 25 2.68 -8.07 -8.81
C GLU A 25 3.08 -7.72 -7.37
N THR A 26 3.10 -6.44 -7.02
CA THR A 26 3.42 -5.95 -5.66
C THR A 26 2.19 -5.74 -4.77
N THR A 27 0.99 -6.06 -5.25
CA THR A 27 -0.25 -6.03 -4.45
C THR A 27 -0.14 -6.86 -3.16
N PRO A 28 0.51 -8.03 -3.11
CA PRO A 28 0.72 -8.76 -1.85
C PRO A 28 1.49 -7.94 -0.80
N LEU A 29 2.45 -7.10 -1.22
CA LEU A 29 3.18 -6.22 -0.30
C LEU A 29 2.26 -5.13 0.27
N LEU A 30 1.35 -4.60 -0.56
CA LEU A 30 0.32 -3.66 -0.11
C LEU A 30 -0.70 -4.32 0.84
N ASP A 31 -1.03 -5.60 0.66
CA ASP A 31 -1.85 -6.36 1.61
C ASP A 31 -1.14 -6.48 2.97
N MET A 32 0.17 -6.79 2.98
CA MET A 32 0.96 -6.85 4.20
C MET A 32 1.04 -5.50 4.92
N GLU A 33 1.27 -4.42 4.17
CA GLU A 33 1.21 -3.05 4.69
C GLU A 33 -0.13 -2.77 5.38
N TRP A 34 -1.24 -3.13 4.73
CA TRP A 34 -2.58 -2.94 5.28
C TRP A 34 -2.75 -3.70 6.60
N TRP A 35 -2.37 -4.97 6.66
CA TRP A 35 -2.47 -5.78 7.88
C TRP A 35 -1.53 -5.29 8.99
N ALA A 36 -0.35 -4.76 8.66
CA ALA A 36 0.57 -4.18 9.64
C ALA A 36 -0.05 -2.97 10.36
N VAL A 37 -0.69 -2.08 9.61
CA VAL A 37 -1.41 -0.92 10.17
C VAL A 37 -2.59 -1.38 11.04
N VAL A 38 -3.35 -2.38 10.59
CA VAL A 38 -4.44 -2.95 11.40
C VAL A 38 -3.90 -3.57 12.69
N ALA A 39 -2.77 -4.28 12.66
CA ALA A 39 -2.17 -4.88 13.85
C ALA A 39 -1.79 -3.83 14.91
N VAL A 40 -1.27 -2.67 14.50
CA VAL A 40 -0.98 -1.54 15.42
C VAL A 40 -2.27 -0.92 15.95
N ARG A 41 -3.23 -0.66 15.06
CA ARG A 41 -4.54 -0.08 15.44
C ARG A 41 -5.27 -0.97 16.44
N CYS A 42 -5.22 -2.28 16.26
CA CYS A 42 -5.82 -3.27 17.16
C CYS A 42 -4.98 -3.53 18.42
N HIS A 43 -3.90 -2.77 18.64
CA HIS A 43 -2.99 -2.89 19.78
C HIS A 43 -2.29 -4.25 19.93
N LEU A 44 -2.14 -4.99 18.83
CA LEU A 44 -1.43 -6.28 18.81
C LEU A 44 0.08 -6.11 18.63
N ARG A 45 0.51 -5.01 18.01
CA ARG A 45 1.91 -4.66 17.76
C ARG A 45 2.15 -3.17 17.96
N SER A 46 3.42 -2.78 17.96
CA SER A 46 3.85 -1.39 18.18
C SER A 46 4.10 -0.66 16.85
N VAL A 47 4.08 0.67 16.88
CA VAL A 47 4.48 1.52 15.74
C VAL A 47 5.90 1.21 15.29
N ARG A 48 6.83 0.94 16.22
CA ARG A 48 8.21 0.55 15.88
C ARG A 48 8.27 -0.75 15.08
N TRP A 49 7.44 -1.73 15.45
CA TRP A 49 7.33 -2.98 14.71
C TRP A 49 6.77 -2.74 13.29
N GLN A 50 5.76 -1.88 13.17
CA GLN A 50 5.20 -1.52 11.86
C GLN A 50 6.25 -0.88 10.96
N SER A 51 7.07 0.06 11.48
CA SER A 51 8.14 0.68 10.69
C SER A 51 9.12 -0.34 10.09
N LEU A 52 9.43 -1.43 10.80
CA LEU A 52 10.30 -2.48 10.28
C LEU A 52 9.63 -3.31 9.18
N VAL A 53 8.33 -3.60 9.31
CA VAL A 53 7.58 -4.22 8.22
C VAL A 53 7.57 -3.31 6.98
N GLU A 54 7.34 -2.00 7.17
CA GLU A 54 7.36 -1.02 6.09
C GLU A 54 8.73 -0.92 5.39
N GLU A 55 9.82 -0.96 6.17
CA GLU A 55 11.19 -1.00 5.64
C GLU A 55 11.42 -2.26 4.79
N GLN A 56 10.97 -3.43 5.26
CA GLN A 56 11.08 -4.67 4.48
C GLN A 56 10.25 -4.59 3.18
N ILE A 57 9.03 -4.06 3.24
CA ILE A 57 8.19 -3.86 2.05
C ILE A 57 8.87 -2.93 1.04
N ALA A 58 9.46 -1.83 1.51
CA ALA A 58 10.17 -0.89 0.64
C ALA A 58 11.40 -1.55 0.00
N TYR A 59 12.14 -2.36 0.76
CA TYR A 59 13.26 -3.15 0.24
C TYR A 59 12.80 -4.13 -0.85
N ASP A 60 11.77 -4.93 -0.58
CA ASP A 60 11.26 -5.94 -1.51
C ASP A 60 10.69 -5.32 -2.79
N ALA A 61 9.96 -4.20 -2.68
CA ALA A 61 9.45 -3.48 -3.84
C ALA A 61 10.58 -2.90 -4.71
N ALA A 62 11.62 -2.32 -4.08
CA ALA A 62 12.79 -1.82 -4.78
C ALA A 62 13.56 -2.95 -5.48
N ASP A 63 13.66 -4.12 -4.84
CA ASP A 63 14.30 -5.29 -5.42
C ASP A 63 13.53 -5.86 -6.63
N ALA A 64 12.20 -5.93 -6.52
CA ALA A 64 11.34 -6.31 -7.64
C ALA A 64 11.50 -5.34 -8.82
N ALA A 65 11.52 -4.02 -8.57
CA ALA A 65 11.72 -3.02 -9.62
C ALA A 65 13.08 -3.19 -10.33
N ARG A 66 14.16 -3.43 -9.57
CA ARG A 66 15.50 -3.70 -10.12
C ARG A 66 15.53 -4.99 -10.95
N THR A 67 14.83 -6.03 -10.51
CA THR A 67 14.78 -7.32 -11.20
C THR A 67 14.02 -7.22 -12.53
N LEU A 68 12.90 -6.48 -12.55
CA LEU A 68 12.09 -6.31 -13.75
C LEU A 68 12.75 -5.40 -14.78
N TRP A 69 13.49 -4.38 -14.32
CA TRP A 69 14.03 -3.33 -15.18
C TRP A 69 15.47 -2.95 -14.82
N PRO A 70 16.45 -3.87 -14.88
CA PRO A 70 17.80 -3.67 -14.33
C PRO A 70 18.56 -2.45 -14.88
N GLU A 71 18.24 -2.00 -16.08
CA GLU A 71 18.93 -0.89 -16.76
C GLU A 71 18.04 0.34 -16.99
N ASP A 72 16.77 0.32 -16.54
CA ASP A 72 15.82 1.41 -16.76
C ASP A 72 15.44 2.07 -15.43
N SER A 73 16.37 2.89 -14.91
CA SER A 73 16.19 3.62 -13.65
C SER A 73 15.03 4.63 -13.70
N GLY A 74 14.71 5.16 -14.88
CA GLY A 74 13.56 6.05 -15.08
C GLY A 74 12.23 5.33 -14.84
N ARG A 75 12.10 4.11 -15.39
CA ARG A 75 10.92 3.27 -15.16
C ARG A 75 10.86 2.75 -13.73
N GLN A 76 11.98 2.31 -13.16
CA GLN A 76 12.05 1.92 -11.73
C GLN A 76 11.50 3.04 -10.83
N GLY A 77 12.01 4.27 -11.00
CA GLY A 77 11.58 5.42 -10.19
C GLY A 77 10.11 5.77 -10.37
N THR A 78 9.59 5.70 -11.60
CA THR A 78 8.17 5.97 -11.89
C THR A 78 7.26 4.96 -11.19
N GLU A 79 7.59 3.67 -11.28
CA GLU A 79 6.78 2.58 -10.74
C GLU A 79 6.86 2.53 -9.22
N LEU A 80 8.04 2.75 -8.63
CA LEU A 80 8.21 2.88 -7.19
C LEU A 80 7.48 4.10 -6.61
N SER A 81 7.45 5.22 -7.35
CA SER A 81 6.65 6.38 -6.95
C SER A 81 5.16 6.06 -6.93
N MET A 82 4.66 5.34 -7.94
CA MET A 82 3.26 4.90 -7.97
C MET A 82 2.94 3.92 -6.83
N PHE A 83 3.85 3.01 -6.51
CA PHE A 83 3.73 2.09 -5.37
C PHE A 83 3.67 2.85 -4.04
N THR A 84 4.57 3.81 -3.84
CA THR A 84 4.62 4.65 -2.62
C THR A 84 3.32 5.45 -2.44
N ASP A 85 2.79 6.06 -3.50
CA ASP A 85 1.49 6.73 -3.45
C ASP A 85 0.37 5.76 -3.01
N THR A 86 0.44 4.51 -3.49
CA THR A 86 -0.55 3.49 -3.18
C THR A 86 -0.42 3.02 -1.74
N GLN A 87 0.80 2.88 -1.20
CA GLN A 87 1.03 2.60 0.22
C GLN A 87 0.36 3.65 1.12
N ILE A 88 0.48 4.94 0.78
CA ILE A 88 -0.17 6.02 1.56
C ILE A 88 -1.69 5.80 1.61
N VAL A 89 -2.32 5.54 0.46
CA VAL A 89 -3.77 5.28 0.39
C VAL A 89 -4.15 4.02 1.17
N THR A 90 -3.34 2.96 1.05
CA THR A 90 -3.53 1.71 1.78
C THR A 90 -3.51 1.91 3.29
N ARG A 91 -2.52 2.66 3.81
CA ARG A 91 -2.41 3.00 5.24
C ARG A 91 -3.63 3.76 5.75
N LEU A 92 -4.09 4.76 4.99
CA LEU A 92 -5.27 5.54 5.34
C LEU A 92 -6.53 4.66 5.43
N LYS A 93 -6.73 3.75 4.47
CA LYS A 93 -7.84 2.79 4.49
C LYS A 93 -7.74 1.78 5.64
N ALA A 94 -6.52 1.31 5.94
CA ALA A 94 -6.27 0.36 7.02
C ALA A 94 -6.54 0.99 8.40
N ALA A 95 -6.12 2.24 8.60
CA ALA A 95 -6.39 2.99 9.83
C ALA A 95 -7.89 3.09 10.14
N SER A 96 -8.75 3.12 9.11
CA SER A 96 -10.21 3.17 9.24
C SER A 96 -10.92 1.82 9.07
N ALA A 97 -10.22 0.68 8.99
CA ALA A 97 -10.88 -0.59 8.74
C ALA A 97 -11.78 -1.03 9.92
N PRO A 98 -12.84 -1.84 9.69
CA PRO A 98 -13.73 -2.28 10.77
C PRO A 98 -13.03 -3.12 11.84
N ASP A 99 -13.60 -3.18 13.05
CA ASP A 99 -13.08 -4.00 14.17
C ASP A 99 -13.09 -5.51 13.88
N THR A 100 -13.95 -5.97 12.96
CA THR A 100 -13.96 -7.38 12.51
C THR A 100 -12.61 -7.81 11.93
N GLN A 101 -11.80 -6.86 11.45
CA GLN A 101 -10.46 -7.10 10.93
C GLN A 101 -9.44 -7.37 12.05
N CYS A 102 -9.65 -6.83 13.26
CA CYS A 102 -8.83 -7.20 14.42
C CYS A 102 -8.99 -8.68 14.76
N ALA A 103 -10.23 -9.19 14.71
CA ALA A 103 -10.51 -10.60 14.95
C ALA A 103 -9.90 -11.50 13.86
N ALA A 104 -10.00 -11.09 12.59
CA ALA A 104 -9.37 -11.80 11.48
C ALA A 104 -7.84 -11.91 11.62
N LEU A 105 -7.19 -10.86 12.14
CA LEU A 105 -5.75 -10.86 12.40
C LEU A 105 -5.32 -11.91 13.44
N ILE A 106 -6.15 -12.15 14.44
CA ILE A 106 -5.90 -13.12 15.52
C ILE A 106 -6.16 -14.56 15.04
N THR A 107 -7.11 -14.76 14.13
CA THR A 107 -7.53 -16.09 13.67
C THR A 107 -6.85 -16.55 12.38
N THR A 108 -6.04 -15.70 11.74
CA THR A 108 -5.28 -16.01 10.53
C THR A 108 -3.78 -16.05 10.80
N SER A 109 -2.99 -16.60 9.87
CA SER A 109 -1.52 -16.60 9.92
C SER A 109 -0.89 -15.25 9.60
N ARG A 110 -1.68 -14.18 9.38
CA ARG A 110 -1.18 -12.88 8.93
C ARG A 110 -0.23 -12.25 9.92
N LEU A 111 -0.50 -12.34 11.22
CA LEU A 111 0.40 -11.78 12.23
C LEU A 111 1.77 -12.49 12.22
N ASP A 112 1.79 -13.81 12.03
CA ASP A 112 3.03 -14.59 11.95
C ASP A 112 3.83 -14.28 10.68
N GLU A 113 3.16 -14.02 9.56
CA GLU A 113 3.78 -13.57 8.31
C GLU A 113 4.46 -12.21 8.49
N LEU A 114 3.76 -11.25 9.10
CA LEU A 114 4.28 -9.92 9.38
C LEU A 114 5.42 -9.94 10.40
N ASP A 115 5.36 -10.80 11.41
CA ASP A 115 6.45 -10.98 12.36
C ASP A 115 7.72 -11.53 11.69
N ARG A 116 7.60 -12.39 10.67
CA ARG A 116 8.75 -12.83 9.87
C ARG A 116 9.35 -11.68 9.07
N MET A 117 8.52 -10.80 8.50
CA MET A 117 8.99 -9.61 7.80
C MET A 117 9.71 -8.65 8.75
N ALA A 118 9.12 -8.34 9.90
CA ALA A 118 9.75 -7.47 10.91
C ALA A 118 11.10 -8.04 11.39
N LYS A 119 11.20 -9.36 11.58
CA LYS A 119 12.48 -10.03 11.92
C LYS A 119 13.51 -9.93 10.80
N ALA A 120 13.10 -10.05 9.53
CA ALA A 120 14.02 -9.86 8.40
C ALA A 120 14.60 -8.43 8.37
N ALA A 121 13.82 -7.44 8.83
CA ALA A 121 14.26 -6.06 9.02
C ALA A 121 14.94 -5.77 10.38
N GLY A 122 15.17 -6.78 11.24
CA GLY A 122 15.94 -6.63 12.49
C GLY A 122 15.14 -6.31 13.75
N TRP A 123 13.88 -6.73 13.83
CA TRP A 123 13.06 -6.67 15.05
C TRP A 123 13.58 -7.58 16.18
#